data_AF-A0A940UWZ9-F1
#
_entry.id   AF-A0A940UWZ9-F1
#
_cell.length_a   1.000
_cell.length_b   1.000
_cell.length_c   1.000
_cell.angle_alpha   90.00
_cell.angle_beta   90.00
_cell.angle_gamma   90.00
#
_symmetry.space_group_name_H-M   'P 1'
#
loop_
_entity.id
_entity.type
_entity.pdbx_description
1 polymer ?
#
loop_
_entity_poly.entity_id
_entity_poly.type
_entity_poly.pdbx_seq_one_letter_code
_entity_poly.pdbx_strand_id
1 'polypeptide(L)'
;MKKAVVELYRYEKEKVTCCRCGDSTEIVRSVVDELRTSNTGIDIVLKEIILAEDMIALSNTIKINGKNIMDMLGESKSVLSSCASCSELIGVDTECNTYVYNL
;
A
#
# COMPACT_ATOMS: atom_id res chain seq x y z
N MET A 1 17.58 2.37 20.41
CA MET A 1 17.21 1.66 19.16
C MET A 1 16.39 2.62 18.31
N LYS A 2 16.74 2.83 17.04
CA LYS A 2 15.92 3.68 16.15
C LYS A 2 14.68 2.90 15.71
N LYS A 3 13.57 3.57 15.41
CA LYS A 3 12.33 2.94 14.96
C LYS A 3 11.91 3.52 13.60
N ALA A 4 11.44 2.66 12.71
CA ALA A 4 10.80 3.03 11.46
C ALA A 4 9.44 2.33 11.34
N VAL A 5 8.40 3.08 11.05
CA VAL A 5 7.04 2.56 10.85
C VAL A 5 6.74 2.63 9.36
N VAL A 6 6.50 1.47 8.76
CA VAL A 6 5.95 1.33 7.41
C VAL A 6 4.44 1.20 7.54
N GLU A 7 3.70 2.13 6.96
CA GLU A 7 2.24 2.13 6.96
C GLU A 7 1.75 1.73 5.57
N LEU A 8 1.02 0.62 5.49
CA LEU A 8 0.38 0.15 4.26
C LEU A 8 -1.12 0.37 4.36
N TYR A 9 -1.67 1.22 3.50
CA TYR A 9 -3.10 1.47 3.41
C TYR A 9 -3.69 0.49 2.39
N ARG A 10 -4.59 -0.39 2.84
CA ARG A 10 -5.19 -1.44 1.98
C ARG A 10 -6.69 -1.46 2.15
N TYR A 11 -7.40 -1.70 1.05
CA TYR A 11 -8.85 -1.89 1.09
C TYR A 11 -9.20 -3.37 1.28
N GLU A 12 -10.21 -3.63 2.10
CA GLU A 12 -10.82 -4.95 2.26
C GLU A 12 -12.34 -4.83 2.34
N LYS A 13 -13.04 -5.75 1.68
CA LYS A 13 -14.47 -5.97 1.85
C LYS A 13 -14.65 -7.37 2.42
N GLU A 14 -15.26 -7.46 3.60
CA GLU A 14 -15.50 -8.75 4.28
C GLU A 14 -14.22 -9.61 4.45
N LYS A 15 -13.09 -8.96 4.77
CA LYS A 15 -11.74 -9.57 4.91
C LYS A 15 -11.14 -10.10 3.59
N VAL A 16 -11.73 -9.74 2.46
CA VAL A 16 -11.20 -10.06 1.13
C VAL A 16 -10.75 -8.77 0.46
N THR A 17 -9.65 -8.84 -0.29
CA THR A 17 -9.17 -7.74 -1.14
C THR A 17 -9.10 -8.21 -2.59
N CYS A 18 -9.00 -7.29 -3.54
CA CYS A 18 -8.88 -7.67 -4.94
C CYS A 18 -7.50 -8.30 -5.20
N CYS A 19 -7.37 -9.14 -6.23
CA CYS A 19 -6.12 -9.87 -6.51
C CYS A 19 -4.91 -8.93 -6.61
N ARG A 20 -5.03 -7.79 -7.31
CA ARG A 20 -3.95 -6.81 -7.48
C ARG A 20 -3.50 -6.19 -6.15
N CYS A 21 -4.45 -5.85 -5.28
CA CYS A 21 -4.13 -5.30 -3.95
C CYS A 21 -3.55 -6.38 -3.03
N GLY A 22 -4.02 -7.62 -3.16
CA GLY A 22 -3.48 -8.79 -2.48
C GLY A 22 -2.00 -8.99 -2.82
N ASP A 23 -1.68 -9.11 -4.11
CA ASP A 23 -0.30 -9.28 -4.60
C ASP A 23 0.61 -8.15 -4.13
N SER A 24 0.14 -6.90 -4.22
CA SER A 24 0.89 -5.72 -3.76
C SER A 24 1.18 -5.79 -2.26
N THR A 25 0.22 -6.26 -1.46
CA THR A 25 0.41 -6.40 -0.02
C THR A 25 1.45 -7.47 0.31
N GLU A 26 1.42 -8.63 -0.37
CA GLU A 26 2.40 -9.69 -0.14
C GLU A 26 3.81 -9.24 -0.49
N ILE A 27 3.98 -8.44 -1.56
CA ILE A 27 5.27 -7.83 -1.91
C ILE A 27 5.74 -6.90 -0.79
N VAL A 28 4.88 -6.02 -0.28
CA VAL A 28 5.26 -5.09 0.81
C VAL A 28 5.65 -5.85 2.08
N ARG A 29 4.90 -6.89 2.45
CA ARG A 29 5.23 -7.75 3.61
C ARG A 29 6.62 -8.38 3.45
N SER A 30 6.88 -8.98 2.29
CA SER A 30 8.18 -9.58 1.96
C SER A 30 9.34 -8.58 2.07
N VAL A 31 9.19 -7.39 1.48
CA VAL A 31 10.21 -6.34 1.53
C VAL A 31 10.43 -5.85 2.96
N VAL A 32 9.38 -5.68 3.76
CA VAL A 32 9.56 -5.28 5.18
C VAL A 32 10.31 -6.35 5.97
N ASP A 33 10.04 -7.62 5.73
CA ASP A 33 10.74 -8.72 6.42
C ASP A 33 12.21 -8.82 6.02
N GLU A 34 12.53 -8.57 4.75
CA GLU A 34 13.92 -8.41 4.29
C GLU A 34 14.61 -7.23 4.98
N LEU A 35 13.94 -6.08 5.05
CA LEU A 35 14.47 -4.87 5.70
C LEU A 35 14.72 -5.10 7.19
N ARG A 36 13.82 -5.79 7.90
CA ARG A 36 13.99 -6.18 9.30
C ARG A 36 15.24 -7.03 9.50
N THR A 37 15.44 -8.00 8.62
CA THR A 37 16.57 -8.95 8.70
C THR A 37 17.90 -8.26 8.41
N SER A 38 17.93 -7.35 7.43
CA SER A 38 19.14 -6.64 7.02
C SER A 38 19.50 -5.44 7.90
N ASN A 39 18.57 -4.92 8.71
CA ASN A 39 18.76 -3.70 9.52
C ASN A 39 18.53 -3.94 11.02
N THR A 40 19.30 -4.84 11.64
CA THR A 40 19.17 -5.21 13.06
C THR A 40 19.30 -4.06 14.08
N GLY A 41 19.84 -2.91 13.68
CA GLY A 41 19.92 -1.70 14.51
C GLY A 41 18.65 -0.83 14.51
N ILE A 42 17.64 -1.17 13.70
CA ILE A 42 16.39 -0.42 13.52
C ILE A 42 15.21 -1.35 13.80
N ASP A 43 14.31 -0.93 14.68
CA ASP A 43 13.00 -1.57 14.87
C ASP A 43 12.06 -1.16 13.73
N ILE A 44 11.88 -2.05 12.76
CA ILE A 44 11.02 -1.83 11.60
C ILE A 44 9.65 -2.49 11.84
N VAL A 45 8.59 -1.68 11.87
CA VAL A 45 7.22 -2.10 12.14
C VAL A 45 6.35 -1.88 10.92
N LEU A 46 5.74 -2.95 10.39
CA LEU A 46 4.65 -2.84 9.41
C LEU A 46 3.32 -2.62 10.14
N LYS A 47 2.61 -1.55 9.79
CA LYS A 47 1.26 -1.24 10.22
C LYS A 47 0.34 -1.28 8.99
N GLU A 48 -0.50 -2.30 8.90
CA GLU A 48 -1.54 -2.38 7.88
C GLU A 48 -2.78 -1.62 8.35
N ILE A 49 -3.23 -0.67 7.54
CA ILE A 49 -4.37 0.20 7.81
C ILE A 49 -5.49 -0.20 6.84
N ILE A 50 -6.56 -0.77 7.39
CA ILE A 50 -7.73 -1.16 6.59
C ILE A 50 -8.56 0.07 6.28
N LEU A 51 -8.79 0.31 4.99
CA LEU A 51 -9.59 1.40 4.47
C LEU A 51 -11.06 1.00 4.36
N ALA A 52 -11.94 1.95 4.62
CA ALA A 52 -13.34 1.87 4.21
C ALA A 52 -13.47 2.07 2.68
N GLU A 53 -14.63 1.71 2.13
CA GLU A 53 -14.91 1.75 0.69
C GLU A 53 -14.79 3.16 0.09
N ASP A 54 -15.27 4.17 0.80
CA ASP A 54 -15.18 5.59 0.43
C ASP A 54 -13.72 6.12 0.38
N MET A 55 -12.77 5.35 0.90
CA MET A 55 -11.35 5.69 0.96
C MET A 55 -10.51 4.83 0.02
N ILE A 56 -11.11 4.05 -0.89
CA ILE A 56 -10.38 3.15 -1.80
C ILE A 56 -9.38 3.86 -2.71
N ALA A 57 -9.59 5.13 -3.01
CA ALA A 57 -8.62 5.97 -3.71
C ALA A 57 -7.24 6.05 -3.00
N LEU A 58 -7.16 5.67 -1.72
CA LEU A 58 -5.92 5.60 -0.94
C LEU A 58 -5.31 4.18 -0.88
N SER A 59 -5.94 3.17 -1.48
CA SER A 59 -5.43 1.79 -1.48
C SER A 59 -4.02 1.72 -2.06
N ASN A 60 -3.18 0.82 -1.55
CA ASN A 60 -1.77 0.69 -1.90
C ASN A 60 -0.90 1.91 -1.51
N THR A 61 -1.42 2.89 -0.75
CA THR A 61 -0.57 3.96 -0.23
C THR A 61 0.43 3.41 0.76
N ILE A 62 1.71 3.75 0.57
CA ILE A 62 2.78 3.43 1.51
C ILE A 62 3.31 4.73 2.13
N LYS A 63 3.43 4.74 3.45
CA LYS A 63 4.12 5.81 4.19
C LYS A 63 5.23 5.24 5.05
N ILE A 64 6.30 6.02 5.23
CA ILE A 64 7.38 5.74 6.18
C ILE A 64 7.38 6.86 7.21
N ASN A 65 7.09 6.51 8.47
CA ASN A 65 6.95 7.45 9.57
C ASN A 65 5.99 8.61 9.25
N GLY A 66 4.84 8.31 8.66
CA GLY A 66 3.83 9.29 8.27
C GLY A 66 4.10 10.04 6.96
N LYS A 67 5.28 9.92 6.35
CA LYS A 67 5.61 10.56 5.07
C LYS A 67 5.36 9.62 3.90
N ASN A 68 4.69 10.10 2.84
CA ASN A 68 4.45 9.30 1.64
C ASN A 68 5.78 8.89 0.99
N ILE A 69 5.91 7.62 0.61
CA ILE A 69 7.15 7.12 0.00
C ILE A 69 7.45 7.82 -1.34
N MET A 70 6.44 8.21 -2.10
CA MET A 70 6.61 8.91 -3.38
C MET A 70 7.24 10.30 -3.17
N ASP A 71 6.80 11.02 -2.13
CA ASP A 71 7.41 12.31 -1.73
C ASP A 71 8.86 12.15 -1.29
N MET A 72 9.26 10.97 -0.80
CA MET A 72 10.64 10.67 -0.42
C MET A 72 11.50 10.34 -1.63
N LEU A 73 10.95 9.64 -2.62
CA LEU A 73 11.63 9.28 -3.86
C LEU A 73 11.76 10.46 -4.84
N GLY A 74 11.04 11.56 -4.58
CA GLY A 74 10.98 12.69 -5.51
C GLY A 74 10.22 12.35 -6.80
N GLU A 75 9.41 11.29 -6.74
CA GLU A 75 8.61 10.80 -7.85
C GLU A 75 7.15 11.18 -7.66
N SER A 76 6.46 11.50 -8.76
CA SER A 76 5.01 11.63 -8.79
C SER A 76 4.52 10.94 -10.06
N LYS A 77 3.50 10.09 -10.04
CA LYS A 77 2.18 10.31 -9.43
C LYS A 77 1.57 8.96 -9.01
N SER A 78 0.96 8.94 -7.84
CA SER A 78 -0.23 8.10 -7.67
C SER A 78 -1.24 8.52 -8.74
N VAL A 79 -1.64 7.59 -9.59
CA VAL A 79 -2.76 7.78 -10.51
C VAL A 79 -3.91 6.92 -10.06
N LEU A 80 -5.11 7.47 -10.19
CA LEU A 80 -6.32 6.68 -10.06
C LEU A 80 -6.50 5.87 -11.34
N SER A 81 -6.77 4.58 -11.16
CA SER A 81 -7.03 3.66 -12.27
C SER A 81 -8.37 2.98 -12.05
N SER A 82 -9.18 2.92 -13.12
CA SER A 82 -10.41 2.13 -13.13
C SER A 82 -10.04 0.64 -13.04
N CYS A 83 -10.13 0.08 -11.84
CA CYS A 83 -9.60 -1.25 -11.55
C CYS A 83 -10.73 -2.27 -11.59
N ALA A 84 -10.78 -3.09 -12.65
CA ALA A 84 -11.81 -4.11 -12.83
C ALA A 84 -11.98 -5.03 -11.60
N SER A 85 -10.87 -5.45 -10.98
CA SER A 85 -10.92 -6.33 -9.80
C SER A 85 -11.44 -5.62 -8.55
N CYS A 86 -11.19 -4.32 -8.38
CA CYS A 86 -11.79 -3.55 -7.29
C CYS A 86 -13.28 -3.31 -7.56
N SER A 87 -13.64 -2.98 -8.81
CA SER A 87 -15.03 -2.80 -9.22
C SER A 87 -15.86 -4.06 -9.02
N GLU A 88 -15.30 -5.24 -9.35
CA GLU A 88 -15.94 -6.54 -9.11
C GLU A 88 -16.15 -6.81 -7.61
N LEU A 89 -15.13 -6.58 -6.79
CA LEU A 89 -15.20 -6.77 -5.34
C LEU A 89 -16.26 -5.86 -4.70
N ILE A 90 -16.30 -4.60 -5.11
CA ILE A 90 -17.20 -3.59 -4.53
C ILE A 90 -18.62 -3.71 -5.09
N GLY A 91 -18.76 -4.03 -6.38
CA GLY A 91 -20.03 -4.09 -7.10
C GLY A 91 -20.39 -2.81 -7.84
N VAL A 92 -19.51 -1.80 -7.88
CA VAL A 92 -19.67 -0.57 -8.67
C VAL A 92 -18.35 -0.16 -9.31
N ASP A 93 -18.41 0.65 -10.37
CA ASP A 93 -17.21 1.21 -11.00
C ASP A 93 -16.35 1.96 -9.98
N THR A 94 -15.10 1.51 -9.85
CA THR A 94 -14.20 1.92 -8.79
C THR A 94 -12.86 2.35 -9.36
N GLU A 95 -12.38 3.50 -8.88
CA GLU A 95 -11.02 3.96 -9.14
C GLU A 95 -10.16 3.76 -7.90
N CYS A 96 -9.09 2.97 -8.03
CA CYS A 96 -8.13 2.73 -6.96
C CYS A 96 -6.76 3.28 -7.32
N ASN A 97 -5.93 3.51 -6.31
CA ASN A 97 -4.59 4.06 -6.51
C ASN A 97 -3.61 3.02 -7.08
N THR A 98 -2.82 3.48 -8.05
CA THR A 98 -1.69 2.77 -8.66
C THR A 98 -0.53 3.74 -8.86
N TYR A 99 0.69 3.22 -8.91
CA TYR A 99 1.88 4.01 -9.19
C TYR A 99 2.35 3.77 -10.62
N VAL A 100 2.82 4.83 -11.27
CA VAL A 100 3.47 4.76 -12.59
C VAL A 100 4.89 5.25 -12.43
N TYR A 101 5.83 4.40 -12.82
CA TYR A 101 7.26 4.68 -12.82
C TYR A 101 7.73 4.78 -14.27
N ASN A 102 8.48 5.83 -14.61
CA ASN A 102 9.21 5.87 -15.88
C ASN A 102 10.49 5.07 -15.69
N LEU A 103 10.53 3.86 -16.25
CA LEU A 103 11.74 3.05 -16.34
C LEU A 103 12.73 3.64 -17.35
#